data_AF-A0A1M6N5J3-F1
#
_entry.id   AF-A0A1M6N5J3-F1
#
_cell.length_a   1.000
_cell.length_b   1.000
_cell.length_c   1.000
_cell.angle_alpha   90.00
_cell.angle_beta   90.00
_cell.angle_gamma   90.00
#
_symmetry.space_group_name_H-M   'P 1'
#
loop_
_entity.id
_entity.type
_entity.pdbx_description
1 polymer ?
#
loop_
_entity_poly.entity_id
_entity_poly.type
_entity_poly.pdbx_seq_one_letter_code
_entity_poly.pdbx_strand_id
1 'polypeptide(L)'
;MSKVIELDKYRKDKHRQKYKNVILRGPVWFYELNDGIKQLALKDMELIIQNVQENLMEGYQKALKLQHFNELNYSLDQYIVDSLNVNIPFSIVHGIQLSRGYHLRVISENDWNNITDIIIRICMITHYQLWSEDAEPLFFVDQYSWDSIQIDVPN
;
A
#
# COMPACT_ATOMS: atom_id res chain seq x y z
N MET A 1 -11.91 -1.04 17.72
CA MET A 1 -12.94 -1.18 16.67
C MET A 1 -12.25 -0.89 15.34
N SER A 2 -11.92 -1.93 14.56
CA SER A 2 -11.29 -1.81 13.25
C SER A 2 -12.27 -1.19 12.25
N LYS A 3 -11.93 -0.04 11.68
CA LYS A 3 -12.72 0.60 10.61
C LYS A 3 -12.32 -0.03 9.27
N VAL A 4 -13.24 -0.80 8.70
CA VAL A 4 -13.11 -1.33 7.34
C VAL A 4 -13.20 -0.16 6.35
N ILE A 5 -12.12 0.06 5.58
CA ILE A 5 -12.07 1.07 4.53
C ILE A 5 -12.78 0.51 3.30
N GLU A 6 -14.02 0.93 3.04
CA GLU A 6 -14.73 0.57 1.81
C GLU A 6 -14.33 1.49 0.66
N LEU A 7 -13.55 0.95 -0.29
CA LEU A 7 -13.24 1.57 -1.60
C LEU A 7 -14.50 1.96 -2.42
N ASP A 8 -15.68 1.46 -2.03
CA ASP A 8 -16.94 1.65 -2.76
C ASP A 8 -17.45 3.09 -2.74
N LYS A 9 -16.97 3.93 -1.81
CA LYS A 9 -17.30 5.37 -1.78
C LYS A 9 -16.54 6.19 -2.82
N TYR A 10 -15.34 5.81 -3.22
CA TYR A 10 -14.50 6.64 -4.11
C TYR A 10 -14.85 6.48 -5.60
N ARG A 11 -15.40 5.33 -6.00
CA ARG A 11 -15.88 5.13 -7.38
C ARG A 11 -17.20 5.84 -7.69
N LYS A 12 -17.96 6.29 -6.69
CA LYS A 12 -19.33 6.79 -6.91
C LYS A 12 -19.41 8.19 -7.51
N ASP A 13 -18.37 9.03 -7.40
CA ASP A 13 -18.48 10.47 -7.73
C ASP A 13 -17.59 11.02 -8.87
N LYS A 14 -16.96 10.21 -9.73
CA LYS A 14 -16.29 10.78 -10.94
C LYS A 14 -16.35 9.98 -12.25
N HIS A 15 -16.76 8.70 -12.25
CA HIS A 15 -16.70 7.86 -13.47
C HIS A 15 -17.92 6.99 -13.78
N ARG A 16 -19.09 7.29 -13.19
CA ARG A 16 -20.34 6.63 -13.57
C ARG A 16 -20.82 7.07 -14.96
N GLN A 17 -20.17 6.58 -16.02
CA GLN A 17 -20.81 6.27 -17.31
C GLN A 17 -19.89 5.58 -18.34
N LYS A 18 -18.55 5.69 -18.24
CA LYS A 18 -17.66 5.12 -19.28
C LYS A 18 -17.18 3.67 -19.07
N TYR A 19 -17.20 3.14 -17.85
CA TYR A 19 -16.53 1.85 -17.56
C TYR A 19 -17.41 0.81 -16.85
N LYS A 20 -18.74 1.00 -16.83
CA LYS A 20 -19.63 0.08 -16.11
C LYS A 20 -19.64 -1.35 -16.65
N ASN A 21 -19.21 -1.57 -17.89
CA ASN A 21 -19.29 -2.87 -18.58
C ASN A 21 -17.98 -3.28 -19.29
N VAL A 22 -16.82 -2.70 -18.95
CA VAL A 22 -15.55 -3.14 -19.57
C VAL A 22 -15.06 -4.39 -18.83
N ILE A 23 -15.28 -5.54 -19.45
CA ILE A 23 -14.60 -6.78 -19.09
C ILE A 23 -13.13 -6.58 -19.50
N LEU A 24 -12.23 -6.45 -18.52
CA LEU A 24 -10.79 -6.43 -18.79
C LEU A 24 -10.42 -7.82 -19.34
N ARG A 25 -10.08 -7.90 -20.63
CA ARG A 25 -9.62 -9.13 -21.29
C ARG A 25 -8.13 -9.00 -21.57
N GLY A 26 -7.32 -9.85 -20.94
CA GLY A 26 -5.86 -9.89 -21.11
C GLY A 26 -5.07 -9.38 -19.91
N PRO A 27 -3.73 -9.49 -19.95
CA PRO A 27 -2.87 -8.96 -18.90
C PRO A 27 -3.03 -7.44 -18.80
N VAL A 28 -3.15 -6.93 -17.58
CA VAL A 28 -3.08 -5.49 -17.33
C VAL A 28 -1.64 -5.16 -17.01
N TRP A 29 -1.04 -4.32 -17.84
CA TRP A 29 0.35 -3.91 -17.64
C TRP A 29 0.44 -2.89 -16.52
N PHE A 30 1.50 -2.95 -15.75
CA PHE A 30 1.59 -2.13 -14.56
C PHE A 30 1.61 -0.62 -14.85
N TYR A 31 2.16 -0.19 -15.98
CA TYR A 31 2.13 1.22 -16.39
C TYR A 31 0.70 1.76 -16.52
N GLU A 32 -0.29 0.90 -16.79
CA GLU A 32 -1.71 1.26 -16.87
C GLU A 32 -2.34 1.48 -15.48
N LEU A 33 -1.68 1.00 -14.42
CA LEU A 33 -2.13 1.10 -13.03
C LEU A 33 -1.38 2.17 -12.23
N ASN A 34 -0.28 2.71 -12.77
CA ASN A 34 0.63 3.65 -12.11
C ASN A 34 -0.12 4.79 -11.41
N ASP A 35 -0.92 5.54 -12.16
CA ASP A 35 -1.65 6.69 -11.63
C ASP A 35 -2.71 6.28 -10.59
N GLY A 36 -3.36 5.13 -10.77
CA GLY A 36 -4.35 4.61 -9.84
C GLY A 36 -3.74 4.24 -8.50
N ILE A 37 -2.57 3.59 -8.51
CA ILE A 37 -1.82 3.22 -7.31
C ILE A 37 -1.36 4.47 -6.55
N LYS A 38 -0.76 5.45 -7.25
CA LYS A 38 -0.36 6.72 -6.63
C LYS A 38 -1.53 7.46 -6.00
N GLN A 39 -2.65 7.59 -6.72
CA GLN A 39 -3.81 8.30 -6.21
C GLN A 39 -4.37 7.64 -4.96
N LEU A 40 -4.41 6.31 -4.91
CA LEU A 40 -4.84 5.57 -3.71
C LEU A 40 -3.90 5.83 -2.53
N ALA A 41 -2.59 5.75 -2.76
CA ALA A 41 -1.60 6.03 -1.73
C ALA A 41 -1.76 7.43 -1.15
N LEU A 42 -1.82 8.46 -1.99
CA LEU A 42 -1.90 9.85 -1.54
C LEU A 42 -3.23 10.18 -0.85
N LYS A 43 -4.34 9.64 -1.38
CA LYS A 43 -5.68 9.99 -0.91
C LYS A 43 -6.02 9.36 0.45
N ASP A 44 -5.54 8.13 0.71
CA ASP A 44 -5.79 7.44 1.98
C ASP A 44 -4.53 7.42 2.88
N MET A 45 -3.54 8.28 2.59
CA MET A 45 -2.22 8.32 3.23
C MET A 45 -2.29 8.40 4.76
N GLU A 46 -3.01 9.35 5.32
CA GLU A 46 -3.10 9.54 6.79
C GLU A 46 -3.60 8.26 7.49
N LEU A 47 -4.58 7.60 6.90
CA LEU A 47 -5.17 6.38 7.44
C LEU A 47 -4.23 5.18 7.30
N ILE A 48 -3.50 5.11 6.18
CA ILE A 48 -2.47 4.08 5.97
C ILE A 48 -1.38 4.25 7.03
N ILE A 49 -0.86 5.45 7.23
CA ILE A 49 0.17 5.75 8.25
C ILE A 49 -0.33 5.42 9.66
N GLN A 50 -1.56 5.82 10.00
CA GLN A 50 -2.15 5.47 11.28
C GLN A 50 -2.19 3.95 11.50
N ASN A 51 -2.61 3.18 10.50
CA ASN A 51 -2.63 1.71 10.62
C ASN A 51 -1.22 1.11 10.76
N VAL A 52 -0.22 1.66 10.06
CA VAL A 52 1.18 1.23 10.22
C VAL A 52 1.65 1.47 11.66
N GLN A 53 1.38 2.67 12.19
CA GLN A 53 1.69 3.04 13.57
C GLN A 53 1.02 2.12 14.58
N GLU A 54 -0.27 1.85 14.42
CA GLU A 54 -1.03 0.92 15.28
C GLU A 54 -0.45 -0.49 15.24
N ASN A 55 -0.12 -1.00 14.05
CA ASN A 55 0.44 -2.35 13.87
C ASN A 55 1.83 -2.51 14.49
N LEU A 56 2.67 -1.46 14.43
CA LEU A 56 4.03 -1.49 14.93
C LEU A 56 4.18 -1.05 16.39
N MET A 57 3.11 -0.55 17.01
CA MET A 57 3.13 -0.04 18.39
C MET A 57 3.64 -1.07 19.40
N GLU A 58 3.21 -2.33 19.31
CA GLU A 58 3.67 -3.38 20.23
C GLU A 58 5.17 -3.66 20.05
N GLY A 59 5.66 -3.68 18.80
CA GLY A 59 7.07 -3.85 18.47
C GLY A 59 7.93 -2.70 19.01
N TYR A 60 7.45 -1.47 18.83
CA TYR A 60 8.08 -0.25 19.35
C TYR A 60 8.18 -0.27 20.88
N GLN A 61 7.09 -0.59 21.60
CA GLN A 61 7.12 -0.68 23.06
C GLN A 61 8.10 -1.75 23.58
N LYS A 62 8.26 -2.86 22.84
CA LYS A 62 9.27 -3.88 23.16
C LYS A 62 10.69 -3.35 22.92
N ALA A 63 10.91 -2.66 21.81
CA ALA A 63 12.21 -2.07 21.49
C ALA A 63 12.67 -1.04 22.54
N LEU A 64 11.78 -0.13 22.96
CA LEU A 64 12.06 0.84 24.03
C LEU A 64 12.53 0.17 25.33
N LYS A 65 11.85 -0.90 25.74
CA LYS A 65 12.19 -1.65 26.96
C LYS A 65 13.54 -2.37 26.86
N LEU A 66 13.84 -2.95 25.70
CA LEU A 66 15.06 -3.74 25.48
C LEU A 66 16.30 -2.86 25.32
N GLN A 67 16.16 -1.70 24.68
CA GLN A 67 17.28 -0.82 24.35
C GLN A 67 17.44 0.34 25.35
N HIS A 68 16.62 0.38 26.40
CA HIS A 68 16.57 1.46 27.40
C HIS A 68 16.40 2.85 26.78
N PHE A 69 15.74 2.92 25.63
CA PHE A 69 15.39 4.19 25.03
C PHE A 69 14.24 4.84 25.80
N ASN A 70 14.30 6.16 25.96
CA ASN A 70 13.19 6.96 26.44
C ASN A 70 12.40 7.47 25.23
N GLU A 71 11.07 7.51 25.33
CA GLU A 71 10.16 8.06 24.31
C GLU A 71 10.53 9.49 23.91
N LEU A 72 11.20 10.23 24.80
CA LEU A 72 11.73 11.58 24.52
C LEU A 72 12.84 11.61 23.45
N ASN A 73 13.56 10.51 23.24
CA ASN A 73 14.72 10.45 22.35
C ASN A 73 14.49 9.59 21.09
N TYR A 74 13.42 8.80 21.07
CA TYR A 74 13.13 7.89 19.97
C TYR A 74 11.63 7.76 19.81
N SER A 75 11.08 8.35 18.75
CA SER A 75 9.64 8.33 18.48
C SER A 75 9.22 7.07 17.73
N LEU A 76 7.92 6.78 17.75
CA LEU A 76 7.35 5.69 16.95
C LEU A 76 7.62 5.90 15.44
N ASP A 77 7.53 7.13 14.94
CA ASP A 77 7.83 7.43 13.54
C ASP A 77 9.28 7.12 13.18
N GLN A 78 10.21 7.39 14.09
CA GLN A 78 11.62 7.08 13.89
C GLN A 78 11.85 5.56 13.90
N TYR A 79 11.18 4.84 14.80
CA TYR A 79 11.16 3.38 14.79
C TYR A 79 10.59 2.79 13.49
N ILE A 80 9.53 3.37 12.96
CA ILE A 80 8.90 2.94 11.72
C ILE A 80 9.88 3.08 10.56
N VAL A 81 10.54 4.23 10.42
CA VAL A 81 11.54 4.47 9.36
C VAL A 81 12.73 3.51 9.47
N ASP A 82 13.19 3.23 10.70
CA ASP A 82 14.32 2.32 10.93
C ASP A 82 13.95 0.84 10.68
N SER A 83 12.71 0.46 11.00
CA SER A 83 12.25 -0.94 10.95
C SER A 83 11.66 -1.35 9.61
N LEU A 84 11.00 -0.43 8.90
CA LEU A 84 10.43 -0.65 7.58
C LEU A 84 11.35 -0.05 6.51
N ASN A 85 12.25 -0.87 5.98
CA ASN A 85 13.10 -0.46 4.87
C ASN A 85 12.29 -0.30 3.58
N VAL A 86 11.90 0.93 3.26
CA VAL A 86 11.10 1.29 2.07
C VAL A 86 11.81 1.04 0.74
N ASN A 87 13.10 0.68 0.73
CA ASN A 87 13.86 0.42 -0.50
C ASN A 87 13.80 -1.04 -0.95
N ILE A 88 13.31 -1.94 -0.10
CA ILE A 88 13.09 -3.35 -0.42
C ILE A 88 11.61 -3.70 -0.22
N PRO A 89 11.12 -4.77 -0.86
CA PRO A 89 9.81 -5.32 -0.53
C PRO A 89 9.68 -5.63 0.95
N PHE A 90 8.57 -5.21 1.58
CA PHE A 90 8.39 -5.53 2.99
C PHE A 90 8.21 -7.05 3.14
N SER A 91 9.20 -7.69 3.77
CA SER A 91 9.13 -9.10 4.14
C SER A 91 8.11 -9.34 5.25
N ILE A 92 7.78 -8.27 5.98
CA ILE A 92 6.82 -8.22 7.07
C ILE A 92 5.51 -7.72 6.47
N VAL A 93 4.44 -8.50 6.64
CA VAL A 93 3.08 -8.00 6.42
C VAL A 93 2.98 -6.73 7.23
N HIS A 94 2.93 -5.58 6.57
CA HIS A 94 2.73 -4.24 7.14
C HIS A 94 1.45 -4.14 8.02
N GLY A 95 0.76 -5.26 8.28
CA GLY A 95 -0.47 -5.42 9.06
C GLY A 95 -1.71 -4.96 8.31
N ILE A 96 -1.53 -4.19 7.24
CA ILE A 96 -2.61 -3.55 6.52
C ILE A 96 -3.15 -4.48 5.43
N GLN A 97 -4.40 -4.92 5.58
CA GLN A 97 -5.15 -5.51 4.49
C GLN A 97 -6.07 -4.46 3.88
N LEU A 98 -5.78 -4.04 2.65
CA LEU A 98 -6.71 -3.22 1.88
C LEU A 98 -7.90 -4.08 1.43
N SER A 99 -9.12 -3.58 1.64
CA SER A 99 -10.32 -4.32 1.23
C SER A 99 -10.37 -4.42 -0.30
N ARG A 100 -10.59 -5.63 -0.84
CA ARG A 100 -10.78 -5.81 -2.28
C ARG A 100 -12.22 -5.47 -2.65
N GLY A 101 -12.41 -4.50 -3.52
CA GLY A 101 -13.71 -4.31 -4.17
C GLY A 101 -14.11 -5.58 -4.93
N TYR A 102 -15.41 -5.90 -4.99
CA TYR A 102 -15.92 -7.12 -5.64
C TYR A 102 -15.39 -7.33 -7.08
N HIS A 103 -15.17 -6.23 -7.80
CA HIS A 103 -14.67 -6.21 -9.18
C HIS A 103 -13.17 -6.52 -9.30
N LEU A 104 -12.42 -6.56 -8.19
CA LEU A 104 -10.98 -6.85 -8.14
C LEU A 104 -10.69 -8.25 -7.60
N ARG A 105 -11.73 -9.07 -7.38
CA ARG A 105 -11.56 -10.49 -6.96
C ARG A 105 -10.85 -11.36 -7.99
N VAL A 106 -10.79 -10.89 -9.23
CA VAL A 106 -10.10 -11.51 -10.36
C VAL A 106 -8.58 -11.31 -10.33
N ILE A 107 -8.08 -10.41 -9.48
CA ILE A 107 -6.64 -10.21 -9.25
C ILE A 107 -6.16 -11.29 -8.27
N SER A 108 -5.05 -11.95 -8.60
CA SER A 108 -4.47 -12.98 -7.74
C SER A 108 -4.10 -12.41 -6.37
N GLU A 109 -4.03 -13.27 -5.36
CA GLU A 109 -3.64 -12.82 -4.03
C GLU A 109 -2.20 -12.27 -3.97
N ASN A 110 -1.30 -12.87 -4.74
CA ASN A 110 0.08 -12.42 -4.83
C ASN A 110 0.18 -11.03 -5.46
N ASP A 111 -0.51 -10.82 -6.59
CA ASP A 111 -0.57 -9.52 -7.25
C ASP A 111 -1.14 -8.45 -6.33
N TRP A 112 -2.21 -8.78 -5.59
CA TRP A 112 -2.81 -7.85 -4.64
C TRP A 112 -1.87 -7.48 -3.49
N ASN A 113 -1.10 -8.44 -2.99
CA ASN A 113 -0.13 -8.19 -1.94
C ASN A 113 0.99 -7.26 -2.44
N ASN A 114 1.47 -7.47 -3.68
CA ASN A 114 2.43 -6.57 -4.31
C ASN A 114 1.87 -5.15 -4.49
N ILE A 115 0.62 -4.99 -4.98
CA ILE A 115 -0.03 -3.67 -5.07
C ILE A 115 -0.08 -3.01 -3.70
N THR A 116 -0.51 -3.76 -2.68
CA THR A 116 -0.70 -3.22 -1.33
C THR A 116 0.62 -2.74 -0.75
N ASP A 117 1.68 -3.53 -0.91
CA ASP A 117 3.02 -3.16 -0.49
C ASP A 117 3.51 -1.88 -1.19
N ILE A 118 3.36 -1.79 -2.52
CA ILE A 118 3.74 -0.60 -3.29
C ILE A 118 2.98 0.64 -2.82
N ILE A 119 1.67 0.54 -2.58
CA ILE A 119 0.85 1.64 -2.06
C ILE A 119 1.43 2.13 -0.72
N ILE A 120 1.75 1.22 0.18
CA ILE A 120 2.25 1.56 1.52
C ILE A 120 3.64 2.18 1.42
N ARG A 121 4.53 1.64 0.59
CA ARG A 121 5.86 2.22 0.36
C ARG A 121 5.78 3.65 -0.16
N ILE A 122 4.91 3.91 -1.13
CA ILE A 122 4.67 5.27 -1.63
C ILE A 122 4.15 6.19 -0.52
N CYS A 123 3.20 5.73 0.30
CA CYS A 123 2.70 6.51 1.44
C CYS A 123 3.83 6.86 2.41
N MET A 124 4.65 5.87 2.77
CA MET A 124 5.74 6.02 3.73
C MET A 124 6.82 6.97 3.22
N ILE A 125 7.25 6.80 1.97
CA ILE A 125 8.24 7.67 1.34
C ILE A 125 7.72 9.11 1.27
N THR A 126 6.46 9.30 0.88
CA THR A 126 5.86 10.63 0.76
C THR A 126 5.66 11.29 2.13
N HIS A 127 5.11 10.56 3.10
CA HIS A 127 4.79 11.08 4.43
C HIS A 127 6.04 11.46 5.21
N TYR A 128 7.04 10.58 5.22
CA TYR A 128 8.30 10.79 5.95
C TYR A 128 9.38 11.49 5.12
N GLN A 129 9.07 11.89 3.87
CA GLN A 129 9.99 12.57 2.94
C GLN A 129 11.33 11.83 2.80
N LEU A 130 11.27 10.51 2.64
CA LEU A 130 12.46 9.65 2.67
C LEU A 130 13.31 9.75 1.40
N TRP A 131 12.71 10.20 0.30
CA TRP A 131 13.39 10.39 -0.99
C TRP A 131 13.36 11.87 -1.41
N SER A 132 14.36 12.26 -2.22
CA SER A 132 14.42 13.59 -2.83
C SER A 132 13.49 13.75 -4.04
N GLU A 133 13.03 12.64 -4.60
CA GLU A 133 12.18 12.56 -5.79
C GLU A 133 10.88 11.82 -5.46
N ASP A 134 9.85 12.08 -6.25
CA ASP A 134 8.55 11.42 -6.10
C ASP A 134 8.68 9.91 -6.35
N ALA A 135 8.06 9.12 -5.48
CA ALA A 135 8.02 7.67 -5.64
C ALA A 135 7.10 7.25 -6.80
N GLU A 136 7.68 6.79 -7.91
CA GLU A 136 6.93 6.14 -8.99
C GLU A 136 6.66 4.67 -8.67
N PRO A 137 5.40 4.19 -8.78
CA PRO A 137 5.07 2.78 -8.70
C PRO A 137 5.96 1.90 -9.58
N LEU A 138 6.34 2.37 -10.78
CA LEU A 138 7.22 1.65 -11.71
C LEU A 138 8.59 1.30 -11.12
N PHE A 139 9.15 2.12 -10.23
CA PHE A 139 10.44 1.81 -9.59
C PHE A 139 10.37 0.58 -8.68
N PHE A 140 9.20 0.28 -8.13
CA PHE A 140 9.02 -0.84 -7.24
C PHE A 140 8.80 -2.14 -8.00
N VAL A 141 8.12 -2.09 -9.14
CA VAL A 141 7.76 -3.25 -9.97
C VAL A 141 8.96 -4.11 -10.34
N ASP A 142 10.06 -3.45 -10.73
CA ASP A 142 11.31 -4.13 -11.08
C ASP A 142 11.85 -4.98 -9.92
N GLN A 143 11.58 -4.56 -8.67
CA GLN A 143 11.98 -5.29 -7.46
C GLN A 143 11.15 -6.57 -7.23
N TYR A 144 9.96 -6.67 -7.81
CA TYR A 144 9.09 -7.85 -7.75
C TYR A 144 9.16 -8.71 -9.02
N SER A 145 9.96 -8.32 -10.03
CA SER A 145 9.95 -8.93 -11.38
C SER A 145 8.53 -9.05 -11.94
N TRP A 146 7.73 -7.98 -11.78
CA TRP A 146 6.28 -8.06 -11.85
C TRP A 146 5.66 -7.22 -12.99
N ASP A 147 5.81 -7.67 -14.23
CA ASP A 147 5.50 -6.84 -15.40
C ASP A 147 3.99 -6.60 -15.64
N SER A 148 3.13 -7.52 -15.21
CA SER A 148 1.69 -7.44 -15.46
C SER A 148 0.85 -8.23 -14.45
N ILE A 149 -0.43 -7.87 -14.36
CA ILE A 149 -1.43 -8.56 -13.56
C ILE A 149 -2.23 -9.48 -14.45
N GLN A 150 -2.25 -10.77 -14.12
CA GLN A 150 -3.12 -11.73 -14.78
C GLN A 150 -4.53 -11.63 -14.18
N ILE A 151 -5.50 -11.27 -15.01
CA ILE A 151 -6.92 -11.23 -14.63
C ILE A 151 -7.53 -12.56 -15.05
N ASP A 152 -7.68 -13.49 -14.10
CA ASP A 152 -8.37 -14.74 -14.35
C ASP A 152 -9.88 -14.50 -14.33
N VAL A 153 -10.51 -14.66 -15.49
CA VAL A 153 -11.97 -14.60 -15.61
C VAL A 153 -12.51 -16.02 -15.40
N PRO A 154 -13.37 -16.28 -14.40
CA PRO A 154 -14.06 -17.56 -14.32
C PRO A 154 -14.97 -17.72 -15.53
N ASN A 155 -14.87 -18.88 -16.22
CA ASN A 155 -15.75 -19.28 -17.32
C ASN A 155 -17.22 -19.31 -16.89
#